data_AF-A0A4Q3E924-F1
#
_entry.id   AF-A0A4Q3E924-F1
#
_cell.length_a   1.000
_cell.length_b   1.000
_cell.length_c   1.000
_cell.angle_alpha   90.00
_cell.angle_beta   90.00
_cell.angle_gamma   90.00
#
_symmetry.space_group_name_H-M   'P 1'
#
loop_
_entity.id
_entity.type
_entity.pdbx_description
1 polymer ?
#
loop_
_entity_poly.entity_id
_entity_poly.type
_entity_poly.pdbx_seq_one_letter_code
_entity_poly.pdbx_strand_id
1 'polypeptide(L)'
;MKRPALGTPWSFEGVKAASTQTGGTTSGQTVSNAAVTAGLTGLTKFSDFVISINTTPVPNGTSVTTSTWTGANNTTWNNAGNWSNGVPNGLTEAIIPSGLANYPLIYTATDNAKSLTINAGVTGLKLHAGLILSNGLINESNIEIARLVGFDTQFSGYGGGISGSGKIRFEATGGLVSAIANNVANNVDINIGNANSFTLLGKYSGNINVISGLINAMKYGSNYLEQTNASATIQVAAPINNIAAERLFKAVNTTGTYIFPIGDFQHARNGVRKLGEISITNNNIAAATTYGVAFDSYGTVPVSFTNGTDLYSSFINSGQWSVVPSAFSTTGTVDITFKTANYTNGRTNVNDYVLLRRAEITTGTTVPWVLVSGANISENAGVITVSATGLAPFTTNTMFCIGLKAVTTTWTGTLNNGDWNATGNWSNGVPNTSIKAIFNSVATNFPTTNIPTSNAAATIEIQGGATLVLPTTFTTAVPITNNGTIEVKGTGNFVGFGNNPYTVPNGTGTLKFTANSPNQIYSAYLTNSTIPNSIEIANPSGVTIFNSDLNLGGSVIFTSGKLTVASGYTLNMKNPNAAINGASSSAYIVGNVNRTVNTSGTYQFPV
;
A
#
# COMPACT_ATOMS: atom_id res chain seq x y z
N MET A 1 39.84 34.98 -28.57
CA MET A 1 38.60 34.68 -27.81
C MET A 1 37.44 34.63 -28.79
N LYS A 2 36.33 33.99 -28.43
CA LYS A 2 35.11 33.95 -29.24
C LYS A 2 33.88 34.33 -28.42
N ARG A 3 32.80 34.75 -29.07
CA ARG A 3 31.48 34.95 -28.45
C ARG A 3 30.39 34.38 -29.35
N PRO A 4 29.38 33.68 -28.82
CA PRO A 4 28.36 33.00 -29.62
C PRO A 4 27.37 33.95 -30.31
N ALA A 5 27.15 35.16 -29.79
CA ALA A 5 26.28 36.17 -30.39
C ALA A 5 26.72 37.60 -30.02
N LEU A 6 26.28 38.58 -30.83
CA LEU A 6 26.49 40.01 -30.54
C LEU A 6 25.88 40.35 -29.17
N GLY A 7 26.66 40.98 -28.29
CA GLY A 7 26.23 41.33 -26.91
C GLY A 7 26.51 40.27 -25.84
N THR A 8 27.02 39.09 -26.21
CA THR A 8 27.50 38.10 -25.23
C THR A 8 28.97 38.34 -24.85
N PRO A 9 29.40 38.01 -23.61
CA PRO A 9 30.79 38.17 -23.20
C PRO A 9 31.75 37.30 -24.02
N TRP A 10 32.98 37.78 -24.18
CA TRP A 10 34.06 37.02 -24.82
C TRP A 10 34.54 35.89 -23.91
N SER A 11 34.72 34.69 -24.46
CA SER A 11 35.22 33.52 -23.74
C SER A 11 36.28 32.76 -24.54
N PHE A 12 37.02 31.87 -23.88
CA PHE A 12 37.88 30.89 -24.56
C PHE A 12 37.06 29.62 -24.85
N GLU A 13 36.93 29.27 -26.11
CA GLU A 13 36.46 27.94 -26.53
C GLU A 13 37.47 27.36 -27.53
N GLY A 14 37.78 26.08 -27.38
CA GLY A 14 38.82 25.40 -28.16
C GLY A 14 40.19 25.45 -27.50
N VAL A 15 41.19 24.92 -28.20
CA VAL A 15 42.59 24.92 -27.74
C VAL A 15 43.30 26.10 -28.40
N LYS A 16 43.93 26.95 -27.58
CA LYS A 16 44.81 28.01 -28.07
C LYS A 16 45.95 27.36 -28.85
N ALA A 17 46.11 27.72 -30.12
CA ALA A 17 47.33 27.47 -30.87
C ALA A 17 48.36 28.57 -30.56
N ALA A 18 49.64 28.30 -30.85
CA ALA A 18 50.69 29.28 -30.64
C ALA A 18 50.36 30.57 -31.39
N SER A 19 50.25 31.67 -30.67
CA SER A 19 50.08 33.00 -31.25
C SER A 19 51.45 33.58 -31.54
N THR A 20 51.70 34.02 -32.78
CA THR A 20 52.93 34.68 -33.17
C THR A 20 52.66 36.14 -33.48
N GLN A 21 53.61 37.00 -33.15
CA GLN A 21 53.63 38.38 -33.58
C GLN A 21 54.90 38.59 -34.41
N THR A 22 54.75 39.07 -35.64
CA THR A 22 55.86 39.25 -36.58
C THR A 22 55.85 40.68 -37.10
N GLY A 23 57.01 41.36 -37.04
CA GLY A 23 57.16 42.75 -37.47
C GLY A 23 56.62 43.80 -36.49
N GLY A 24 56.49 45.04 -36.98
CA GLY A 24 55.99 46.21 -36.24
C GLY A 24 57.07 47.11 -35.63
N THR A 25 56.65 48.28 -35.18
CA THR A 25 57.50 49.27 -34.48
C THR A 25 57.16 49.27 -33.00
N THR A 26 58.17 49.09 -32.15
CA THR A 26 58.03 49.05 -30.69
C THR A 26 58.26 50.43 -30.06
N SER A 27 57.35 50.85 -29.19
CA SER A 27 57.52 52.00 -28.29
C SER A 27 57.05 51.62 -26.89
N GLY A 28 58.02 51.40 -25.99
CA GLY A 28 57.75 50.81 -24.67
C GLY A 28 57.16 49.40 -24.79
N GLN A 29 56.10 49.12 -24.04
CA GLN A 29 55.35 47.85 -24.08
C GLN A 29 54.37 47.77 -25.27
N THR A 30 54.27 48.82 -26.09
CA THR A 30 53.34 48.91 -27.21
C THR A 30 54.03 48.57 -28.51
N VAL A 31 53.46 47.66 -29.29
CA VAL A 31 53.90 47.38 -30.66
C VAL A 31 52.84 47.86 -31.64
N SER A 32 53.23 48.68 -32.61
CA SER A 32 52.36 49.19 -33.67
C SER A 32 52.70 48.57 -35.01
N ASN A 33 51.70 48.39 -35.89
CA ASN A 33 51.87 47.86 -37.26
C ASN A 33 52.49 46.46 -37.35
N ALA A 34 52.38 45.65 -36.29
CA ALA A 34 52.80 44.25 -36.32
C ALA A 34 51.70 43.36 -36.92
N ALA A 35 52.10 42.30 -37.63
CA ALA A 35 51.18 41.23 -37.99
C ALA A 35 51.02 40.29 -36.79
N VAL A 36 49.79 40.14 -36.30
CA VAL A 36 49.47 39.18 -35.24
C VAL A 36 48.76 37.97 -35.86
N THR A 37 49.38 36.80 -35.75
CA THR A 37 48.76 35.53 -36.10
C THR A 37 48.29 34.85 -34.82
N ALA A 38 46.99 34.59 -34.72
CA ALA A 38 46.38 33.86 -33.62
C ALA A 38 45.56 32.70 -34.18
N GLY A 39 45.64 31.54 -33.54
CA GLY A 39 44.89 30.35 -33.95
C GLY A 39 44.09 29.76 -32.78
N LEU A 40 42.91 29.24 -33.10
CA LEU A 40 42.11 28.39 -32.23
C LEU A 40 41.80 27.10 -33.00
N THR A 41 42.07 25.95 -32.41
CA THR A 41 41.75 24.64 -32.99
C THR A 41 40.66 23.94 -32.17
N GLY A 42 40.01 22.94 -32.77
CA GLY A 42 38.98 22.15 -32.08
C GLY A 42 37.64 22.88 -31.89
N LEU A 43 37.36 23.89 -32.71
CA LEU A 43 36.07 24.58 -32.67
C LEU A 43 34.97 23.68 -33.24
N THR A 44 33.86 23.57 -32.52
CA THR A 44 32.69 22.79 -32.98
C THR A 44 31.70 23.64 -33.78
N LYS A 45 31.79 24.98 -33.70
CA LYS A 45 30.96 25.97 -34.40
C LYS A 45 31.71 27.29 -34.64
N PHE A 46 31.40 27.98 -35.73
CA PHE A 46 31.89 29.33 -36.05
C PHE A 46 31.09 30.42 -35.33
N SER A 47 31.75 31.53 -34.96
CA SER A 47 31.15 32.68 -34.25
C SER A 47 31.99 33.96 -34.44
N ASP A 48 31.68 35.03 -33.71
CA ASP A 48 32.54 36.23 -33.67
C ASP A 48 33.88 35.91 -32.99
N PHE A 49 34.97 36.49 -33.50
CA PHE A 49 36.33 36.33 -32.99
C PHE A 49 36.97 37.67 -32.62
N VAL A 50 37.80 37.67 -31.59
CA VAL A 50 38.68 38.80 -31.24
C VAL A 50 40.05 38.32 -30.79
N ILE A 51 41.09 39.10 -31.12
CA ILE A 51 42.43 38.96 -30.58
C ILE A 51 42.54 39.93 -29.39
N SER A 52 42.62 39.40 -28.17
CA SER A 52 42.88 40.21 -26.98
C SER A 52 44.37 40.36 -26.71
N ILE A 53 44.74 41.52 -26.17
CA ILE A 53 46.07 41.80 -25.65
C ILE A 53 46.00 41.56 -24.14
N ASN A 54 46.75 40.58 -23.63
CA ASN A 54 46.89 40.34 -22.20
C ASN A 54 48.29 40.80 -21.77
N THR A 55 48.41 41.45 -20.61
CA THR A 55 49.68 41.88 -20.01
C THR A 55 50.53 40.71 -19.50
N THR A 56 49.96 39.50 -19.42
CA THR A 56 50.66 38.25 -19.08
C THR A 56 50.44 37.21 -20.19
N PRO A 57 51.50 36.56 -20.72
CA PRO A 57 51.34 35.51 -21.74
C PRO A 57 50.49 34.34 -21.21
N VAL A 58 49.35 34.08 -21.84
CA VAL A 58 48.54 32.88 -21.55
C VAL A 58 49.24 31.67 -22.19
N PRO A 59 49.66 30.65 -21.41
CA PRO A 59 50.38 29.50 -21.94
C PRO A 59 49.62 28.77 -23.05
N ASN A 60 50.37 28.24 -24.02
CA ASN A 60 49.82 27.43 -25.09
C ASN A 60 49.18 26.14 -24.52
N GLY A 61 47.98 25.78 -24.97
CA GLY A 61 47.28 24.60 -24.44
C GLY A 61 46.45 24.79 -23.16
N THR A 62 46.26 26.01 -22.66
CA THR A 62 45.40 26.26 -21.50
C THR A 62 43.92 26.04 -21.88
N SER A 63 43.33 24.90 -21.49
CA SER A 63 41.88 24.75 -21.43
C SER A 63 41.40 25.41 -20.14
N VAL A 64 40.50 26.39 -20.24
CA VAL A 64 39.78 26.89 -19.06
C VAL A 64 38.74 25.82 -18.72
N THR A 65 39.13 24.88 -17.87
CA THR A 65 38.19 23.88 -17.36
C THR A 65 37.40 24.41 -16.19
N THR A 66 37.82 25.51 -15.56
CA THR A 66 37.22 25.99 -14.30
C THR A 66 37.18 27.52 -14.23
N SER A 67 36.07 28.08 -13.77
CA SER A 67 35.90 29.51 -13.49
C SER A 67 35.22 29.71 -12.14
N THR A 68 35.77 30.59 -11.30
CA THR A 68 35.29 30.83 -9.93
C THR A 68 34.55 32.15 -9.86
N TRP A 69 33.37 32.14 -9.26
CA TRP A 69 32.59 33.33 -8.97
C TRP A 69 33.31 34.18 -7.93
N THR A 70 33.53 35.45 -8.24
CA THR A 70 34.19 36.43 -7.37
C THR A 70 33.18 37.39 -6.74
N GLY A 71 31.99 37.54 -7.34
CA GLY A 71 30.98 38.49 -6.88
C GLY A 71 31.44 39.95 -6.87
N ALA A 72 32.49 40.29 -7.63
CA ALA A 72 33.17 41.58 -7.54
C ALA A 72 32.29 42.77 -7.96
N ASN A 73 31.41 42.59 -8.95
CA ASN A 73 30.65 43.69 -9.53
C ASN A 73 29.18 43.69 -9.13
N ASN A 74 28.48 42.55 -9.29
CA ASN A 74 27.06 42.41 -9.00
C ASN A 74 26.64 40.93 -8.92
N THR A 75 25.34 40.66 -8.84
CA THR A 75 24.77 39.30 -8.76
C THR A 75 24.45 38.66 -10.12
N THR A 76 24.72 39.34 -11.24
CA THR A 76 24.32 38.84 -12.57
C THR A 76 25.27 37.74 -13.06
N TRP A 77 24.76 36.52 -13.24
CA TRP A 77 25.54 35.35 -13.70
C TRP A 77 26.37 35.62 -14.96
N ASN A 78 25.75 36.23 -15.98
CA ASN A 78 26.38 36.48 -17.29
C ASN A 78 27.35 37.68 -17.32
N ASN A 79 27.64 38.31 -16.19
CA ASN A 79 28.67 39.35 -16.13
C ASN A 79 30.05 38.70 -15.97
N ALA A 80 30.85 38.71 -17.05
CA ALA A 80 32.19 38.13 -17.05
C ALA A 80 33.12 38.72 -15.97
N GLY A 81 32.89 39.96 -15.54
CA GLY A 81 33.67 40.58 -14.46
C GLY A 81 33.40 39.99 -13.07
N ASN A 82 32.36 39.16 -12.91
CA ASN A 82 32.12 38.38 -11.69
C ASN A 82 32.83 37.03 -11.70
N TRP A 83 33.60 36.69 -12.74
CA TRP A 83 34.22 35.38 -12.89
C TRP A 83 35.73 35.47 -13.07
N SER A 84 36.49 34.59 -12.40
CA SER A 84 37.94 34.56 -12.48
C SER A 84 38.46 34.26 -13.89
N ASN A 85 37.74 33.45 -14.65
CA ASN A 85 38.15 32.98 -15.99
C ASN A 85 37.02 33.14 -17.04
N GLY A 86 36.19 34.17 -16.89
CA GLY A 86 35.03 34.43 -17.74
C GLY A 86 33.79 33.59 -17.38
N VAL A 87 32.65 33.89 -18.01
CA VAL A 87 31.38 33.22 -17.71
C VAL A 87 31.46 31.73 -18.07
N PRO A 88 31.14 30.82 -17.14
CA PRO A 88 31.06 29.39 -17.42
C PRO A 88 30.14 29.08 -18.60
N ASN A 89 30.45 28.01 -19.31
CA ASN A 89 29.67 27.45 -20.41
C ASN A 89 29.64 25.92 -20.30
N GLY A 90 29.00 25.21 -21.23
CA GLY A 90 28.89 23.74 -21.21
C GLY A 90 30.21 22.94 -21.19
N LEU A 91 31.37 23.60 -21.31
CA LEU A 91 32.71 23.01 -21.20
C LEU A 91 33.46 23.42 -19.93
N THR A 92 32.98 24.43 -19.20
CA THR A 92 33.65 25.05 -18.04
C THR A 92 32.94 24.68 -16.75
N GLU A 93 33.69 24.28 -15.73
CA GLU A 93 33.23 24.00 -14.38
C GLU A 93 33.13 25.31 -13.59
N ALA A 94 31.95 25.59 -13.04
CA ALA A 94 31.69 26.78 -12.26
C ALA A 94 31.90 26.50 -10.77
N ILE A 95 32.57 27.41 -10.05
CA ILE A 95 32.72 27.31 -8.59
C ILE A 95 32.15 28.58 -7.94
N ILE A 96 31.27 28.43 -6.95
CA ILE A 96 30.79 29.52 -6.10
C ILE A 96 31.40 29.33 -4.70
N PRO A 97 32.42 30.13 -4.32
CA PRO A 97 33.00 30.07 -2.99
C PRO A 97 32.12 30.81 -1.98
N SER A 98 32.31 30.54 -0.68
CA SER A 98 31.66 31.29 0.40
C SER A 98 32.40 32.59 0.72
N GLY A 99 31.81 33.42 1.59
CA GLY A 99 32.41 34.67 2.06
C GLY A 99 32.28 35.86 1.10
N LEU A 100 31.45 35.75 0.06
CA LEU A 100 31.25 36.81 -0.92
C LEU A 100 30.06 37.71 -0.54
N ALA A 101 30.16 38.99 -0.91
CA ALA A 101 29.09 39.96 -0.70
C ALA A 101 27.94 39.80 -1.72
N ASN A 102 28.27 39.42 -2.96
CA ASN A 102 27.29 39.26 -4.04
C ASN A 102 27.33 37.81 -4.54
N TYR A 103 26.31 37.02 -4.23
CA TYR A 103 26.12 35.69 -4.82
C TYR A 103 25.38 35.77 -6.16
N PRO A 104 25.62 34.84 -7.09
CA PRO A 104 24.96 34.91 -8.38
C PRO A 104 23.46 34.66 -8.23
N LEU A 105 22.66 35.36 -9.02
CA LEU A 105 21.27 35.04 -9.25
C LEU A 105 21.20 34.46 -10.66
N ILE A 106 20.98 33.14 -10.74
CA ILE A 106 21.00 32.39 -12.00
C ILE A 106 19.57 32.36 -12.52
N TYR A 107 19.26 33.19 -13.51
CA TYR A 107 17.88 33.47 -13.87
C TYR A 107 17.39 32.70 -15.08
N THR A 108 18.25 32.28 -16.01
CA THR A 108 17.80 31.79 -17.33
C THR A 108 18.17 30.35 -17.60
N ALA A 109 17.32 29.65 -18.36
CA ALA A 109 17.57 28.28 -18.82
C ALA A 109 18.76 28.15 -19.80
N THR A 110 19.30 29.28 -20.29
CA THR A 110 20.52 29.31 -21.13
C THR A 110 21.80 29.48 -20.33
N ASP A 111 21.70 29.72 -19.02
CA ASP A 111 22.87 29.71 -18.15
C ASP A 111 23.37 28.26 -18.12
N ASN A 112 24.57 28.04 -18.67
CA ASN A 112 25.12 26.70 -18.90
C ASN A 112 26.48 26.60 -18.21
N ALA A 113 26.73 25.49 -17.53
CA ALA A 113 28.08 25.11 -17.08
C ALA A 113 28.29 23.63 -17.35
N LYS A 114 29.54 23.16 -17.39
CA LYS A 114 29.83 21.72 -17.40
C LYS A 114 29.37 21.11 -16.08
N SER A 115 29.85 21.66 -14.96
CA SER A 115 29.38 21.36 -13.60
C SER A 115 29.30 22.64 -12.79
N LEU A 116 28.60 22.60 -11.67
CA LEU A 116 28.59 23.66 -10.68
C LEU A 116 29.01 23.10 -9.31
N THR A 117 29.94 23.76 -8.64
CA THR A 117 30.30 23.49 -7.25
C THR A 117 29.93 24.68 -6.39
N ILE A 118 29.18 24.45 -5.31
CA ILE A 118 28.78 25.47 -4.34
C ILE A 118 29.40 25.10 -3.01
N ASN A 119 30.39 25.87 -2.57
CA ASN A 119 31.11 25.60 -1.33
C ASN A 119 30.21 25.81 -0.11
N ALA A 120 30.59 25.20 1.02
CA ALA A 120 29.88 25.36 2.28
C ALA A 120 29.91 26.81 2.78
N GLY A 121 28.80 27.25 3.38
CA GLY A 121 28.63 28.60 3.93
C GLY A 121 28.09 29.64 2.95
N VAL A 122 27.67 29.24 1.76
CA VAL A 122 26.93 30.12 0.82
C VAL A 122 25.48 30.26 1.30
N THR A 123 25.00 31.50 1.42
CA THR A 123 23.66 31.81 1.95
C THR A 123 22.81 32.57 0.93
N GLY A 124 21.52 32.23 0.83
CA GLY A 124 20.55 32.97 0.02
C GLY A 124 20.65 32.74 -1.49
N LEU A 125 21.47 31.78 -1.94
CA LEU A 125 21.61 31.44 -3.35
C LEU A 125 20.35 30.74 -3.89
N LYS A 126 19.83 31.25 -5.00
CA LYS A 126 18.73 30.66 -5.76
C LYS A 126 19.25 30.19 -7.12
N LEU A 127 18.96 28.96 -7.48
CA LEU A 127 19.25 28.43 -8.81
C LEU A 127 17.97 28.28 -9.62
N HIS A 128 18.04 28.61 -10.91
CA HIS A 128 16.97 28.31 -11.84
C HIS A 128 16.75 26.80 -11.97
N ALA A 129 15.49 26.35 -11.96
CA ALA A 129 15.14 24.95 -12.20
C ALA A 129 15.60 24.44 -13.59
N GLY A 130 15.65 25.34 -14.59
CA GLY A 130 16.11 25.05 -15.95
C GLY A 130 17.61 25.26 -16.20
N LEU A 131 18.43 25.49 -15.17
CA LEU A 131 19.90 25.56 -15.32
C LEU A 131 20.43 24.25 -15.95
N ILE A 132 21.27 24.35 -16.97
CA ILE A 132 21.79 23.16 -17.68
C ILE A 132 23.22 22.87 -17.22
N LEU A 133 23.39 21.72 -16.56
CA LEU A 133 24.69 21.16 -16.17
C LEU A 133 24.84 19.76 -16.77
N SER A 134 25.90 19.51 -17.52
CA SER A 134 26.17 18.18 -18.11
C SER A 134 26.73 17.18 -17.10
N ASN A 135 27.55 17.65 -16.16
CA ASN A 135 28.20 16.88 -15.10
C ASN A 135 27.58 17.11 -13.70
N GLY A 136 26.44 17.79 -13.63
CA GLY A 136 25.67 17.93 -12.38
C GLY A 136 26.19 19.00 -11.42
N LEU A 137 25.65 18.97 -10.21
CA LEU A 137 25.88 19.93 -9.13
C LEU A 137 26.52 19.25 -7.92
N ILE A 138 27.61 19.83 -7.41
CA ILE A 138 28.15 19.54 -6.07
C ILE A 138 27.70 20.67 -5.16
N ASN A 139 26.79 20.41 -4.23
CA ASN A 139 26.27 21.41 -3.31
C ASN A 139 26.61 21.06 -1.87
N GLU A 140 27.42 21.91 -1.25
CA GLU A 140 27.82 21.85 0.15
C GLU A 140 27.09 22.91 1.01
N SER A 141 26.06 23.56 0.47
CA SER A 141 25.35 24.69 1.09
C SER A 141 23.83 24.53 1.07
N ASN A 142 23.13 25.51 1.65
CA ASN A 142 21.66 25.58 1.66
C ASN A 142 21.18 26.45 0.50
N ILE A 143 20.67 25.83 -0.57
CA ILE A 143 20.23 26.52 -1.79
C ILE A 143 18.72 26.37 -2.01
N GLU A 144 18.12 27.34 -2.69
CA GLU A 144 16.73 27.27 -3.17
C GLU A 144 16.72 26.93 -4.66
N ILE A 145 15.89 25.96 -5.05
CA ILE A 145 15.59 25.69 -6.46
C ILE A 145 14.25 26.35 -6.79
N ALA A 146 14.25 27.26 -7.76
CA ALA A 146 13.08 28.06 -8.10
C ALA A 146 12.92 28.24 -9.60
N ARG A 147 11.68 28.52 -10.03
CA ARG A 147 11.37 29.12 -11.32
C ARG A 147 11.56 30.62 -11.19
N LEU A 148 12.67 31.13 -11.73
CA LEU A 148 12.98 32.55 -11.67
C LEU A 148 12.54 33.29 -12.95
N VAL A 149 12.50 32.60 -14.10
CA VAL A 149 11.92 33.10 -15.36
C VAL A 149 11.20 31.98 -16.12
N GLY A 150 10.44 32.32 -17.17
CA GLY A 150 9.87 31.34 -18.10
C GLY A 150 8.65 30.57 -17.56
N PHE A 151 8.30 29.49 -18.27
CA PHE A 151 7.11 28.67 -18.01
C PHE A 151 7.42 27.32 -17.34
N ASP A 152 8.68 27.05 -17.03
CA ASP A 152 9.13 25.78 -16.44
C ASP A 152 8.59 25.63 -15.02
N THR A 153 7.55 24.80 -14.86
CA THR A 153 6.95 24.50 -13.55
C THR A 153 7.54 23.23 -12.91
N GLN A 154 8.51 22.62 -13.58
CA GLN A 154 9.14 21.36 -13.20
C GLN A 154 10.66 21.51 -13.07
N PHE A 155 11.21 20.92 -12.00
CA PHE A 155 12.64 20.69 -11.86
C PHE A 155 13.00 19.26 -12.22
N SER A 156 13.73 19.04 -13.31
CA SER A 156 14.09 17.69 -13.78
C SER A 156 15.41 17.14 -13.22
N GLY A 157 15.99 17.85 -12.24
CA GLY A 157 17.38 17.63 -11.82
C GLY A 157 18.40 18.17 -12.83
N TYR A 158 19.67 18.04 -12.48
CA TYR A 158 20.80 18.40 -13.34
C TYR A 158 21.41 17.13 -13.96
N GLY A 159 22.03 17.23 -15.14
CA GLY A 159 22.39 16.08 -15.99
C GLY A 159 23.28 15.01 -15.34
N GLY A 160 24.15 15.40 -14.39
CA GLY A 160 24.98 14.49 -13.59
C GLY A 160 24.41 14.14 -12.20
N GLY A 161 23.19 14.58 -11.89
CA GLY A 161 22.62 14.52 -10.54
C GLY A 161 23.10 15.66 -9.64
N ILE A 162 22.76 15.54 -8.36
CA ILE A 162 23.13 16.50 -7.32
C ILE A 162 23.79 15.74 -6.18
N SER A 163 25.02 16.12 -5.83
CA SER A 163 25.82 15.53 -4.76
C SER A 163 26.23 16.57 -3.71
N GLY A 164 27.00 16.12 -2.71
CA GLY A 164 27.48 16.95 -1.60
C GLY A 164 26.62 16.84 -0.34
N SER A 165 27.07 17.50 0.72
CA SER A 165 26.45 17.44 2.07
C SER A 165 25.40 18.52 2.33
N GLY A 166 25.17 19.41 1.36
CA GLY A 166 24.24 20.53 1.46
C GLY A 166 22.76 20.14 1.47
N LYS A 167 21.93 21.16 1.28
CA LYS A 167 20.47 21.08 1.29
C LYS A 167 19.88 21.84 0.10
N ILE A 168 18.86 21.25 -0.50
CA ILE A 168 17.98 21.87 -1.49
C ILE A 168 16.67 22.25 -0.82
N ARG A 169 16.16 23.44 -1.11
CA ARG A 169 14.87 23.93 -0.61
C ARG A 169 13.92 24.22 -1.76
N PHE A 170 12.66 23.84 -1.59
CA PHE A 170 11.54 24.26 -2.42
C PHE A 170 10.61 25.13 -1.59
N GLU A 171 10.41 26.38 -2.00
CA GLU A 171 9.67 27.39 -1.25
C GLU A 171 8.40 27.82 -2.00
N ALA A 172 7.40 28.34 -1.29
CA ALA A 172 6.09 28.71 -1.87
C ALA A 172 6.18 29.71 -3.03
N THR A 173 7.08 30.69 -2.91
CA THR A 173 7.32 31.72 -3.94
C THR A 173 8.15 31.22 -5.11
N GLY A 174 8.65 29.98 -5.06
CA GLY A 174 9.52 29.40 -6.07
C GLY A 174 8.81 29.07 -7.39
N GLY A 175 7.47 29.09 -7.45
CA GLY A 175 6.69 28.90 -8.68
C GLY A 175 6.77 27.51 -9.33
N LEU A 176 7.46 26.56 -8.67
CA LEU A 176 7.55 25.16 -9.09
C LEU A 176 6.39 24.36 -8.50
N VAL A 177 5.85 23.45 -9.30
CA VAL A 177 4.80 22.52 -8.88
C VAL A 177 5.28 21.07 -8.85
N SER A 178 6.47 20.80 -9.40
CA SER A 178 7.05 19.46 -9.41
C SER A 178 8.59 19.44 -9.41
N ALA A 179 9.15 18.39 -8.83
CA ALA A 179 10.53 17.96 -9.03
C ALA A 179 10.54 16.47 -9.40
N ILE A 180 11.12 16.16 -10.57
CA ILE A 180 11.36 14.82 -11.09
C ILE A 180 12.86 14.68 -11.32
N ALA A 181 13.62 14.44 -10.26
CA ALA A 181 15.08 14.47 -10.31
C ALA A 181 15.67 13.05 -10.31
N ASN A 182 16.68 12.78 -11.15
CA ASN A 182 17.27 11.45 -11.22
C ASN A 182 17.93 11.02 -9.91
N ASN A 183 19.03 11.67 -9.51
CA ASN A 183 19.80 11.35 -8.31
C ASN A 183 20.07 12.64 -7.51
N VAL A 184 19.63 12.68 -6.26
CA VAL A 184 19.81 13.82 -5.35
C VAL A 184 20.34 13.31 -4.00
N ALA A 185 21.59 13.62 -3.68
CA ALA A 185 22.21 13.20 -2.42
C ALA A 185 22.07 14.21 -1.28
N ASN A 186 21.84 15.47 -1.61
CA ASN A 186 21.55 16.49 -0.61
C ASN A 186 20.26 16.20 0.15
N ASN A 187 20.15 16.79 1.33
CA ASN A 187 18.86 16.88 2.02
C ASN A 187 17.89 17.76 1.21
N VAL A 188 16.60 17.47 1.29
CA VAL A 188 15.54 18.21 0.61
C VAL A 188 14.55 18.73 1.64
N ASP A 189 14.37 20.04 1.69
CA ASP A 189 13.31 20.67 2.47
C ASP A 189 12.22 21.19 1.51
N ILE A 190 10.96 20.94 1.86
CA ILE A 190 9.80 21.42 1.11
C ILE A 190 8.97 22.29 2.04
N ASN A 191 8.86 23.57 1.69
CA ASN A 191 8.15 24.59 2.46
C ASN A 191 7.32 25.47 1.52
N ILE A 192 6.32 24.86 0.89
CA ILE A 192 5.51 25.51 -0.15
C ILE A 192 4.19 26.09 0.37
N GLY A 193 3.90 25.99 1.67
CA GLY A 193 2.64 26.41 2.28
C GLY A 193 1.53 25.36 2.19
N ASN A 194 0.70 25.25 3.23
CA ASN A 194 -0.23 24.13 3.43
C ASN A 194 -1.33 24.00 2.36
N ALA A 195 -1.67 25.11 1.69
CA ALA A 195 -2.68 25.13 0.64
C ALA A 195 -2.14 24.66 -0.73
N ASN A 196 -0.81 24.59 -0.87
CA ASN A 196 -0.17 24.26 -2.14
C ASN A 196 0.16 22.77 -2.21
N SER A 197 0.32 22.27 -3.45
CA SER A 197 0.74 20.90 -3.70
C SER A 197 2.04 20.85 -4.50
N PHE A 198 2.84 19.82 -4.27
CA PHE A 198 4.12 19.59 -4.93
C PHE A 198 4.27 18.14 -5.32
N THR A 199 4.61 17.88 -6.58
CA THR A 199 4.97 16.53 -7.02
C THR A 199 6.45 16.28 -6.77
N LEU A 200 6.79 15.24 -6.02
CA LEU A 200 8.17 14.82 -5.76
C LEU A 200 8.39 13.39 -6.25
N LEU A 201 9.26 13.23 -7.25
CA LEU A 201 9.63 11.93 -7.83
C LEU A 201 11.13 11.90 -8.09
N GLY A 202 11.74 10.72 -8.05
CA GLY A 202 13.17 10.57 -8.23
C GLY A 202 13.86 9.75 -7.15
N LYS A 203 15.19 9.69 -7.23
CA LYS A 203 16.03 8.99 -6.25
C LYS A 203 16.74 9.98 -5.33
N TYR A 204 16.49 9.85 -4.04
CA TYR A 204 17.00 10.74 -3.00
C TYR A 204 17.80 9.93 -1.96
N SER A 205 19.07 10.25 -1.74
CA SER A 205 19.87 9.62 -0.67
C SER A 205 20.04 10.50 0.58
N GLY A 206 19.62 11.77 0.51
CA GLY A 206 19.51 12.66 1.66
C GLY A 206 18.16 12.55 2.37
N ASN A 207 18.03 13.24 3.50
CA ASN A 207 16.77 13.36 4.24
C ASN A 207 15.76 14.19 3.43
N ILE A 208 14.48 13.82 3.51
CA ILE A 208 13.38 14.60 2.93
C ILE A 208 12.54 15.15 4.09
N ASN A 209 12.48 16.48 4.22
CA ASN A 209 11.74 17.17 5.25
C ASN A 209 10.62 17.99 4.63
N VAL A 210 9.38 17.57 4.83
CA VAL A 210 8.20 18.33 4.42
C VAL A 210 7.80 19.22 5.59
N ILE A 211 8.16 20.49 5.50
CA ILE A 211 7.84 21.54 6.49
C ILE A 211 6.41 22.03 6.22
N SER A 212 6.09 22.34 4.97
CA SER A 212 4.74 22.72 4.55
C SER A 212 4.42 22.34 3.09
N GLY A 213 3.17 21.96 2.83
CA GLY A 213 2.66 21.59 1.50
C GLY A 213 2.18 20.15 1.35
N LEU A 214 1.25 19.93 0.42
CA LEU A 214 0.73 18.61 0.07
C LEU A 214 1.66 17.91 -0.93
N ILE A 215 2.30 16.81 -0.52
CA ILE A 215 3.18 16.07 -1.43
C ILE A 215 2.38 15.03 -2.23
N ASN A 216 2.64 15.00 -3.53
CA ASN A 216 2.18 13.98 -4.47
C ASN A 216 3.39 13.19 -4.99
N ALA A 217 3.34 11.87 -4.89
CA ALA A 217 4.33 10.96 -5.43
C ALA A 217 3.64 9.87 -6.27
N MET A 218 2.76 10.31 -7.17
CA MET A 218 2.12 9.43 -8.16
C MET A 218 3.13 9.10 -9.25
N LYS A 219 3.18 7.84 -9.69
CA LYS A 219 4.12 7.41 -10.72
C LYS A 219 4.01 8.28 -11.97
N TYR A 220 5.16 8.69 -12.50
CA TYR A 220 5.24 9.35 -13.80
C TYR A 220 6.29 8.66 -14.67
N GLY A 221 5.85 7.99 -15.74
CA GLY A 221 6.71 7.11 -16.52
C GLY A 221 7.23 5.95 -15.67
N SER A 222 8.56 5.82 -15.55
CA SER A 222 9.23 4.85 -14.69
C SER A 222 9.60 5.41 -13.31
N ASN A 223 9.31 6.68 -13.03
CA ASN A 223 9.76 7.34 -11.81
C ASN A 223 8.77 7.17 -10.66
N TYR A 224 9.30 6.75 -9.51
CA TYR A 224 8.66 6.78 -8.20
C TYR A 224 9.45 7.70 -7.27
N LEU A 225 8.88 8.03 -6.11
CA LEU A 225 9.68 8.59 -5.02
C LEU A 225 10.46 7.44 -4.36
N GLU A 226 11.78 7.46 -4.50
CA GLU A 226 12.69 6.45 -3.98
C GLU A 226 13.72 7.09 -3.05
N GLN A 227 13.76 6.63 -1.80
CA GLN A 227 14.83 6.99 -0.88
C GLN A 227 15.88 5.89 -0.84
N THR A 228 17.05 6.15 -1.42
CA THR A 228 18.08 5.12 -1.68
C THR A 228 19.06 4.90 -0.53
N ASN A 229 19.06 5.77 0.47
CA ASN A 229 19.85 5.62 1.69
C ASN A 229 18.96 5.14 2.84
N ALA A 230 19.30 3.99 3.43
CA ALA A 230 18.56 3.39 4.53
C ALA A 230 18.57 4.22 5.82
N SER A 231 19.65 5.00 6.05
CA SER A 231 19.79 5.85 7.22
C SER A 231 19.11 7.21 7.07
N ALA A 232 18.74 7.62 5.85
CA ALA A 232 18.03 8.87 5.65
C ALA A 232 16.58 8.76 6.13
N THR A 233 15.96 9.89 6.47
CA THR A 233 14.58 9.95 6.96
C THR A 233 13.68 10.72 6.01
N ILE A 234 12.41 10.32 5.95
CA ILE A 234 11.33 11.11 5.37
C ILE A 234 10.49 11.60 6.55
N GLN A 235 10.45 12.90 6.75
CA GLN A 235 9.71 13.54 7.83
C GLN A 235 8.65 14.46 7.23
N VAL A 236 7.45 14.42 7.79
CA VAL A 236 6.34 15.30 7.41
C VAL A 236 5.84 15.97 8.68
N ALA A 237 5.92 17.29 8.75
CA ALA A 237 5.46 18.05 9.90
C ALA A 237 3.92 18.09 9.95
N ALA A 238 3.35 17.80 11.13
CA ALA A 238 1.92 17.99 11.38
C ALA A 238 1.54 19.47 11.25
N PRO A 239 0.34 19.84 10.73
CA PRO A 239 -0.86 19.01 10.51
C PRO A 239 -0.98 18.40 9.10
N ILE A 240 0.09 18.40 8.29
CA ILE A 240 -0.03 18.21 6.85
C ILE A 240 0.09 16.74 6.51
N ASN A 241 -1.07 16.15 6.21
CA ASN A 241 -1.27 14.72 6.04
C ASN A 241 -0.53 14.18 4.81
N ASN A 242 0.65 13.61 5.08
CA ASN A 242 1.25 12.47 4.40
C ASN A 242 1.59 12.64 2.90
N ILE A 243 2.48 11.79 2.43
CA ILE A 243 2.83 11.69 1.01
C ILE A 243 1.78 10.82 0.32
N ALA A 244 0.98 11.40 -0.57
CA ALA A 244 0.08 10.66 -1.43
C ALA A 244 0.90 9.96 -2.52
N ALA A 245 1.31 8.71 -2.28
CA ALA A 245 2.21 7.95 -3.13
C ALA A 245 1.54 6.68 -3.67
N GLU A 246 1.57 6.48 -5.00
CA GLU A 246 1.19 5.18 -5.56
C GLU A 246 2.08 4.07 -4.96
N ARG A 247 3.37 4.38 -4.82
CA ARG A 247 4.32 3.57 -4.07
C ARG A 247 5.50 4.44 -3.65
N LEU A 248 5.86 4.38 -2.37
CA LEU A 248 7.06 4.99 -1.81
C LEU A 248 8.12 3.90 -1.64
N PHE A 249 9.27 4.05 -2.29
CA PHE A 249 10.38 3.13 -2.14
C PHE A 249 11.39 3.64 -1.13
N LYS A 250 11.88 2.78 -0.25
CA LYS A 250 12.91 3.11 0.73
C LYS A 250 13.88 1.95 0.89
N ALA A 251 15.17 2.22 0.75
CA ALA A 251 16.22 1.28 1.10
C ALA A 251 16.19 0.98 2.61
N VAL A 252 16.43 -0.26 2.98
CA VAL A 252 16.44 -0.74 4.37
C VAL A 252 17.61 -1.69 4.59
N ASN A 253 18.21 -1.62 5.77
CA ASN A 253 19.22 -2.56 6.24
C ASN A 253 18.56 -3.82 6.84
N THR A 254 19.38 -4.82 7.12
CA THR A 254 18.97 -6.07 7.80
C THR A 254 18.39 -5.84 9.20
N THR A 255 18.78 -4.72 9.84
CA THR A 255 18.24 -4.26 11.12
C THR A 255 17.99 -2.75 11.07
N GLY A 256 16.92 -2.28 11.72
CA GLY A 256 16.59 -0.86 11.84
C GLY A 256 15.10 -0.58 11.67
N THR A 257 14.68 0.64 12.03
CA THR A 257 13.27 1.08 11.97
C THR A 257 13.09 2.13 10.86
N TYR A 258 12.08 1.92 10.03
CA TYR A 258 11.82 2.73 8.85
C TYR A 258 10.39 3.22 8.86
N ILE A 259 10.20 4.54 8.76
CA ILE A 259 8.88 5.17 8.72
C ILE A 259 8.55 5.54 7.28
N PHE A 260 7.34 5.20 6.86
CA PHE A 260 6.73 5.56 5.58
C PHE A 260 5.54 6.46 5.88
N PRO A 261 5.69 7.80 5.80
CA PRO A 261 4.61 8.75 6.07
C PRO A 261 3.66 8.85 4.87
N ILE A 262 3.12 7.72 4.40
CA ILE A 262 2.28 7.63 3.21
C ILE A 262 0.82 7.88 3.53
N GLY A 263 0.10 8.45 2.57
CA GLY A 263 -1.35 8.64 2.60
C GLY A 263 -2.00 8.11 1.35
N ASP A 264 -3.32 8.20 1.28
CA ASP A 264 -4.10 7.67 0.16
C ASP A 264 -3.74 8.38 -1.17
N PHE A 265 -3.16 7.64 -2.10
CA PHE A 265 -2.85 8.16 -3.43
C PHE A 265 -4.09 8.36 -4.30
N GLN A 266 -5.22 7.71 -3.95
CA GLN A 266 -6.51 7.85 -4.63
C GLN A 266 -7.36 9.01 -4.07
N HIS A 267 -6.79 9.88 -3.22
CA HIS A 267 -7.50 11.02 -2.63
C HIS A 267 -8.18 11.93 -3.66
N ALA A 268 -7.65 12.04 -4.89
CA ALA A 268 -8.29 12.80 -5.97
C ALA A 268 -9.66 12.22 -6.38
N ARG A 269 -9.87 10.91 -6.19
CA ARG A 269 -11.17 10.24 -6.43
C ARG A 269 -12.09 10.35 -5.21
N ASN A 270 -11.51 10.25 -4.02
CA ASN A 270 -12.25 10.17 -2.76
C ASN A 270 -12.56 11.53 -2.12
N GLY A 271 -11.96 12.62 -2.64
CA GLY A 271 -12.11 13.98 -2.13
C GLY A 271 -11.38 14.25 -0.80
N VAL A 272 -10.83 13.23 -0.14
CA VAL A 272 -10.20 13.34 1.19
C VAL A 272 -8.91 12.54 1.21
N ARG A 273 -7.82 13.16 1.72
CA ARG A 273 -6.57 12.45 2.03
C ARG A 273 -6.72 11.69 3.35
N LYS A 274 -6.56 10.37 3.29
CA LYS A 274 -6.56 9.48 4.46
C LYS A 274 -5.12 9.22 4.90
N LEU A 275 -4.93 9.14 6.22
CA LEU A 275 -3.66 8.78 6.86
C LEU A 275 -3.45 7.27 6.70
N GLY A 276 -2.26 6.87 6.25
CA GLY A 276 -1.86 5.47 6.08
C GLY A 276 -0.41 5.22 6.46
N GLU A 277 0.09 5.90 7.50
CA GLU A 277 1.49 5.75 7.93
C GLU A 277 1.77 4.30 8.34
N ILE A 278 2.95 3.81 7.97
CA ILE A 278 3.46 2.52 8.43
C ILE A 278 4.91 2.69 8.87
N SER A 279 5.25 2.08 10.01
CA SER A 279 6.61 1.86 10.46
C SER A 279 6.92 0.37 10.39
N ILE A 280 8.10 0.03 9.86
CA ILE A 280 8.61 -1.34 9.78
C ILE A 280 9.96 -1.38 10.48
N THR A 281 10.12 -2.26 11.46
CA THR A 281 11.39 -2.55 12.12
C THR A 281 11.88 -3.92 11.66
N ASN A 282 13.05 -3.96 11.06
CA ASN A 282 13.71 -5.21 10.67
C ASN A 282 14.52 -5.73 11.85
N ASN A 283 14.38 -7.02 12.14
CA ASN A 283 15.12 -7.73 13.18
C ASN A 283 15.92 -8.86 12.52
N ASN A 284 17.10 -8.53 11.99
CA ASN A 284 18.03 -9.47 11.35
C ASN A 284 17.44 -10.22 10.13
N ILE A 285 16.81 -9.51 9.21
CA ILE A 285 16.38 -10.12 7.93
C ILE A 285 17.61 -10.49 7.07
N ALA A 286 17.43 -11.43 6.13
CA ALA A 286 18.52 -12.07 5.39
C ALA A 286 19.44 -11.11 4.61
N ALA A 287 18.88 -10.03 4.06
CA ALA A 287 19.63 -9.06 3.26
C ALA A 287 19.02 -7.66 3.36
N ALA A 288 19.87 -6.65 3.15
CA ALA A 288 19.39 -5.31 2.84
C ALA A 288 18.52 -5.36 1.57
N THR A 289 17.45 -4.58 1.56
CA THR A 289 16.46 -4.58 0.48
C THR A 289 15.88 -3.18 0.33
N THR A 290 15.06 -2.97 -0.69
CA THR A 290 14.16 -1.82 -0.78
C THR A 290 12.75 -2.30 -0.43
N TYR A 291 12.00 -1.53 0.36
CA TYR A 291 10.57 -1.71 0.52
C TYR A 291 9.83 -0.69 -0.32
N GLY A 292 9.02 -1.17 -1.26
CA GLY A 292 8.00 -0.39 -1.93
C GLY A 292 6.70 -0.48 -1.16
N VAL A 293 6.24 0.62 -0.57
CA VAL A 293 5.04 0.64 0.27
C VAL A 293 3.97 1.52 -0.37
N ALA A 294 2.74 1.02 -0.39
CA ALA A 294 1.56 1.72 -0.90
C ALA A 294 0.41 1.69 0.12
N PHE A 295 -0.48 2.68 0.05
CA PHE A 295 -1.72 2.73 0.83
C PHE A 295 -2.89 3.12 -0.08
N ASP A 296 -3.84 2.21 -0.27
CA ASP A 296 -4.98 2.38 -1.19
C ASP A 296 -6.30 2.31 -0.44
N SER A 297 -7.16 3.32 -0.59
CA SER A 297 -8.51 3.31 -0.03
C SER A 297 -9.64 3.03 -1.02
N TYR A 298 -9.31 2.92 -2.32
CA TYR A 298 -10.26 2.66 -3.40
C TYR A 298 -10.12 1.23 -3.96
N GLY A 299 -8.92 0.86 -4.43
CA GLY A 299 -8.60 -0.43 -5.06
C GLY A 299 -8.48 -1.60 -4.07
N THR A 300 -9.43 -1.69 -3.15
CA THR A 300 -9.33 -2.55 -1.96
C THR A 300 -9.86 -3.96 -2.22
N VAL A 301 -9.27 -4.93 -1.54
CA VAL A 301 -9.70 -6.33 -1.60
C VAL A 301 -10.70 -6.62 -0.47
N PRO A 302 -11.87 -7.22 -0.75
CA PRO A 302 -12.84 -7.55 0.29
C PRO A 302 -12.25 -8.44 1.39
N VAL A 303 -12.79 -8.29 2.60
CA VAL A 303 -12.48 -9.13 3.76
C VAL A 303 -13.71 -10.00 4.05
N SER A 304 -13.52 -11.31 4.14
CA SER A 304 -14.55 -12.25 4.59
C SER A 304 -13.88 -13.48 5.17
N PHE A 305 -13.90 -13.63 6.50
CA PHE A 305 -13.48 -14.85 7.19
C PHE A 305 -14.05 -14.92 8.60
N THR A 306 -13.99 -16.10 9.22
CA THR A 306 -14.39 -16.34 10.61
C THR A 306 -13.18 -16.69 11.48
N ASN A 307 -13.18 -16.22 12.72
CA ASN A 307 -12.23 -16.63 13.76
C ASN A 307 -13.01 -17.03 15.02
N GLY A 308 -13.09 -18.33 15.28
CA GLY A 308 -14.02 -18.85 16.28
C GLY A 308 -15.46 -18.48 15.92
N THR A 309 -16.18 -17.85 16.84
CA THR A 309 -17.55 -17.35 16.60
C THR A 309 -17.58 -16.00 15.88
N ASP A 310 -16.48 -15.28 15.82
CA ASP A 310 -16.46 -13.92 15.27
C ASP A 310 -16.38 -13.93 13.75
N LEU A 311 -17.15 -13.05 13.13
CA LEU A 311 -17.15 -12.81 11.70
C LEU A 311 -16.46 -11.47 11.41
N TYR A 312 -15.57 -11.46 10.44
CA TYR A 312 -14.99 -10.25 9.88
C TYR A 312 -15.37 -10.17 8.41
N SER A 313 -16.29 -9.26 8.08
CA SER A 313 -16.91 -9.10 6.74
C SER A 313 -16.57 -7.78 6.06
N SER A 314 -15.78 -6.94 6.74
CA SER A 314 -15.35 -5.64 6.22
C SER A 314 -14.03 -5.25 6.89
N PHE A 315 -13.50 -4.09 6.51
CA PHE A 315 -12.30 -3.50 7.09
C PHE A 315 -12.50 -1.99 7.21
N ILE A 316 -11.64 -1.31 7.98
CA ILE A 316 -11.67 0.14 8.10
C ILE A 316 -11.55 0.77 6.71
N ASN A 317 -12.50 1.63 6.35
CA ASN A 317 -12.60 2.22 5.02
C ASN A 317 -11.56 3.31 4.74
N SER A 318 -10.58 3.51 5.63
CA SER A 318 -9.44 4.37 5.35
C SER A 318 -8.46 3.74 4.36
N GLY A 319 -8.40 2.41 4.23
CA GLY A 319 -7.63 1.72 3.18
C GLY A 319 -6.86 0.48 3.61
N GLN A 320 -5.98 0.03 2.71
CA GLN A 320 -5.15 -1.17 2.85
C GLN A 320 -3.69 -0.83 2.51
N TRP A 321 -2.75 -1.46 3.22
CA TRP A 321 -1.33 -1.32 2.96
C TRP A 321 -0.83 -2.45 2.06
N SER A 322 0.07 -2.14 1.14
CA SER A 322 0.84 -3.12 0.38
C SER A 322 2.34 -2.87 0.63
N VAL A 323 3.07 -3.94 0.91
CA VAL A 323 4.53 -3.94 1.09
C VAL A 323 5.14 -4.90 0.08
N VAL A 324 6.02 -4.35 -0.78
CA VAL A 324 6.70 -5.05 -1.87
C VAL A 324 8.21 -4.94 -1.67
N PRO A 325 8.84 -5.94 -1.05
CA PRO A 325 10.30 -6.01 -0.98
C PRO A 325 10.92 -6.24 -2.36
N SER A 326 12.07 -5.61 -2.64
CA SER A 326 12.88 -5.94 -3.83
C SER A 326 13.58 -7.29 -3.71
N ALA A 327 13.78 -7.78 -2.48
CA ALA A 327 14.26 -9.12 -2.17
C ALA A 327 13.48 -9.70 -0.98
N PHE A 328 13.06 -10.96 -1.10
CA PHE A 328 12.35 -11.66 -0.03
C PHE A 328 13.34 -12.20 1.02
N SER A 329 12.89 -12.27 2.28
CA SER A 329 13.68 -12.84 3.38
C SER A 329 12.97 -14.05 3.97
N THR A 330 13.73 -15.10 4.26
CA THR A 330 13.27 -16.32 4.96
C THR A 330 13.77 -16.39 6.41
N THR A 331 14.61 -15.45 6.83
CA THR A 331 15.17 -15.36 8.19
C THR A 331 14.86 -14.01 8.85
N GLY A 332 15.06 -13.94 10.16
CA GLY A 332 14.77 -12.75 10.97
C GLY A 332 13.28 -12.60 11.27
N THR A 333 12.90 -11.44 11.79
CA THR A 333 11.50 -11.04 11.99
C THR A 333 11.30 -9.57 11.60
N VAL A 334 10.04 -9.16 11.51
CA VAL A 334 9.67 -7.74 11.36
C VAL A 334 8.66 -7.34 12.43
N ASP A 335 8.82 -6.13 12.96
CA ASP A 335 7.79 -5.46 13.74
C ASP A 335 7.15 -4.40 12.87
N ILE A 336 5.83 -4.25 12.97
CA ILE A 336 5.08 -3.29 12.17
C ILE A 336 4.18 -2.46 13.05
N THR A 337 4.07 -1.18 12.72
CA THR A 337 3.07 -0.27 13.29
C THR A 337 2.36 0.46 12.17
N PHE A 338 1.04 0.43 12.15
CA PHE A 338 0.19 1.16 11.23
C PHE A 338 -0.53 2.28 11.97
N LYS A 339 -0.73 3.42 11.31
CA LYS A 339 -1.65 4.46 11.75
C LYS A 339 -2.61 4.83 10.64
N THR A 340 -3.88 4.99 11.00
CA THR A 340 -4.89 5.45 10.06
C THR A 340 -5.96 6.33 10.68
N ALA A 341 -6.51 7.25 9.89
CA ALA A 341 -7.51 8.23 10.30
C ALA A 341 -8.43 8.58 9.11
N ASN A 342 -9.42 9.44 9.36
CA ASN A 342 -10.45 9.85 8.39
C ASN A 342 -11.28 8.66 7.85
N TYR A 343 -11.51 7.66 8.71
CA TYR A 343 -12.46 6.58 8.46
C TYR A 343 -13.87 7.02 8.90
N THR A 344 -14.89 6.39 8.32
CA THR A 344 -16.30 6.63 8.69
C THR A 344 -17.02 5.39 9.22
N ASN A 345 -16.36 4.22 9.20
CA ASN A 345 -16.92 2.94 9.64
C ASN A 345 -16.20 2.35 10.87
N GLY A 346 -15.60 3.21 11.69
CA GLY A 346 -14.95 2.80 12.94
C GLY A 346 -15.92 2.19 13.95
N ARG A 347 -15.35 1.59 14.99
CA ARG A 347 -16.02 0.92 16.11
C ARG A 347 -15.61 1.59 17.42
N THR A 348 -16.57 1.73 18.32
CA THR A 348 -16.30 2.28 19.66
C THR A 348 -15.44 1.32 20.51
N ASN A 349 -15.57 0.01 20.28
CA ASN A 349 -14.80 -1.00 21.00
C ASN A 349 -13.58 -1.44 20.17
N VAL A 350 -12.38 -1.26 20.71
CA VAL A 350 -11.14 -1.65 20.03
C VAL A 350 -11.02 -3.16 19.78
N ASN A 351 -11.74 -3.98 20.56
CA ASN A 351 -11.79 -5.44 20.37
C ASN A 351 -12.58 -5.85 19.11
N ASP A 352 -13.30 -4.93 18.47
CA ASP A 352 -13.96 -5.18 17.18
C ASP A 352 -12.98 -5.02 16.00
N TYR A 353 -11.75 -4.59 16.25
CA TYR A 353 -10.70 -4.52 15.25
C TYR A 353 -9.79 -5.74 15.29
N VAL A 354 -9.27 -6.12 14.13
CA VAL A 354 -8.20 -7.10 14.01
C VAL A 354 -7.21 -6.67 12.94
N LEU A 355 -5.94 -7.02 13.11
CA LEU A 355 -4.96 -6.90 12.05
C LEU A 355 -5.02 -8.14 11.16
N LEU A 356 -5.23 -7.94 9.87
CA LEU A 356 -5.24 -9.00 8.88
C LEU A 356 -4.05 -8.85 7.93
N ARG A 357 -3.51 -9.99 7.50
CA ARG A 357 -2.49 -10.05 6.45
C ARG A 357 -2.83 -11.09 5.40
N ARG A 358 -2.29 -10.92 4.20
CA ARG A 358 -2.30 -11.92 3.14
C ARG A 358 -1.14 -11.69 2.18
N ALA A 359 -0.83 -12.69 1.37
CA ALA A 359 0.01 -12.47 0.20
C ALA A 359 -0.72 -11.56 -0.81
N GLU A 360 -0.01 -10.55 -1.31
CA GLU A 360 -0.42 -9.77 -2.47
C GLU A 360 -0.30 -10.67 -3.70
N ILE A 361 -1.32 -10.67 -4.54
CA ILE A 361 -1.32 -11.39 -5.81
C ILE A 361 -1.74 -10.44 -6.91
N THR A 362 -1.02 -10.48 -8.02
CA THR A 362 -1.43 -9.85 -9.27
C THR A 362 -2.66 -10.58 -9.82
N THR A 363 -3.85 -10.09 -9.47
CA THR A 363 -5.18 -10.38 -10.06
C THR A 363 -5.57 -11.84 -10.29
N GLY A 364 -6.60 -12.33 -9.55
CA GLY A 364 -7.41 -13.50 -9.94
C GLY A 364 -7.36 -14.71 -8.99
N THR A 365 -6.36 -14.81 -8.11
CA THR A 365 -6.23 -15.93 -7.16
C THR A 365 -6.42 -15.45 -5.71
N THR A 366 -7.58 -15.68 -5.10
CA THR A 366 -7.83 -15.20 -3.73
C THR A 366 -7.04 -15.99 -2.70
N VAL A 367 -5.87 -15.48 -2.30
CA VAL A 367 -5.20 -15.90 -1.06
C VAL A 367 -6.07 -15.43 0.13
N PRO A 368 -6.52 -16.31 1.02
CA PRO A 368 -7.35 -15.92 2.15
C PRO A 368 -6.64 -14.90 3.06
N TRP A 369 -7.42 -14.02 3.67
CA TRP A 369 -6.92 -13.20 4.79
C TRP A 369 -6.65 -14.09 6.00
N VAL A 370 -5.57 -13.79 6.71
CA VAL A 370 -5.18 -14.48 7.94
C VAL A 370 -5.01 -13.46 9.06
N LEU A 371 -5.49 -13.82 10.24
CA LEU A 371 -5.31 -13.02 11.45
C LEU A 371 -3.84 -12.90 11.82
N VAL A 372 -3.38 -11.69 12.12
CA VAL A 372 -2.07 -11.45 12.74
C VAL A 372 -2.23 -11.59 14.24
N SER A 373 -1.76 -12.72 14.78
CA SER A 373 -1.83 -13.02 16.21
C SER A 373 -0.95 -12.04 17.02
N GLY A 374 -1.43 -11.64 18.20
CA GLY A 374 -0.70 -10.75 19.10
C GLY A 374 -0.64 -9.28 18.66
N ALA A 375 -1.46 -8.87 17.69
CA ALA A 375 -1.57 -7.46 17.31
C ALA A 375 -2.24 -6.65 18.43
N ASN A 376 -1.64 -5.51 18.78
CA ASN A 376 -2.18 -4.54 19.73
C ASN A 376 -2.84 -3.40 18.96
N ILE A 377 -4.09 -3.08 19.30
CA ILE A 377 -4.88 -2.05 18.60
C ILE A 377 -5.37 -1.02 19.62
N SER A 378 -5.24 0.25 19.28
CA SER A 378 -5.75 1.37 20.06
C SER A 378 -6.37 2.42 19.14
N GLU A 379 -7.32 3.19 19.65
CA GLU A 379 -7.91 4.31 18.95
C GLU A 379 -7.85 5.54 19.86
N ASN A 380 -7.25 6.63 19.37
CA ASN A 380 -7.15 7.89 20.10
C ASN A 380 -7.43 9.06 19.15
N ALA A 381 -8.38 9.92 19.52
CA ALA A 381 -8.77 11.11 18.75
C ALA A 381 -9.00 10.86 17.24
N GLY A 382 -9.67 9.76 16.89
CA GLY A 382 -9.96 9.40 15.50
C GLY A 382 -8.78 8.81 14.72
N VAL A 383 -7.69 8.45 15.41
CA VAL A 383 -6.53 7.75 14.84
C VAL A 383 -6.48 6.33 15.42
N ILE A 384 -6.63 5.33 14.55
CA ILE A 384 -6.40 3.93 14.92
C ILE A 384 -4.91 3.64 14.73
N THR A 385 -4.27 3.13 15.79
CA THR A 385 -2.89 2.65 15.77
C THR A 385 -2.88 1.14 16.02
N VAL A 386 -2.23 0.39 15.14
CA VAL A 386 -2.09 -1.06 15.21
C VAL A 386 -0.62 -1.42 15.24
N SER A 387 -0.18 -2.24 16.18
CA SER A 387 1.20 -2.73 16.24
C SER A 387 1.23 -4.25 16.34
N ALA A 388 2.24 -4.87 15.74
CA ALA A 388 2.51 -6.30 15.86
C ALA A 388 4.02 -6.54 15.81
N THR A 389 4.53 -7.38 16.71
CA THR A 389 5.97 -7.64 16.88
C THR A 389 6.31 -9.09 16.56
N GLY A 390 7.54 -9.34 16.11
CA GLY A 390 8.06 -10.68 15.86
C GLY A 390 7.37 -11.40 14.70
N LEU A 391 6.83 -10.66 13.73
CA LEU A 391 6.22 -11.28 12.57
C LEU A 391 7.27 -11.97 11.71
N ALA A 392 6.88 -13.07 11.07
CA ALA A 392 7.68 -13.67 10.01
C ALA A 392 8.04 -12.59 8.96
N PRO A 393 9.27 -12.61 8.42
CA PRO A 393 9.72 -11.65 7.43
C PRO A 393 8.88 -11.76 6.15
N PHE A 394 8.95 -10.73 5.30
CA PHE A 394 8.26 -10.74 4.02
C PHE A 394 8.91 -11.76 3.06
N THR A 395 8.30 -12.94 2.96
CA THR A 395 8.66 -14.00 2.00
C THR A 395 8.00 -13.84 0.63
N THR A 396 7.05 -12.91 0.54
CA THR A 396 6.30 -12.53 -0.65
C THR A 396 5.82 -11.09 -0.47
N ASN A 397 5.30 -10.48 -1.52
CA ASN A 397 4.57 -9.22 -1.40
C ASN A 397 3.39 -9.42 -0.44
N THR A 398 3.18 -8.48 0.47
CA THR A 398 2.22 -8.67 1.57
C THR A 398 1.27 -7.48 1.65
N MET A 399 -0.02 -7.78 1.78
CA MET A 399 -1.05 -6.78 2.06
C MET A 399 -1.49 -6.87 3.52
N PHE A 400 -1.85 -5.71 4.07
CA PHE A 400 -2.42 -5.58 5.40
C PHE A 400 -3.69 -4.74 5.37
N CYS A 401 -4.62 -5.05 6.27
CA CYS A 401 -5.75 -4.18 6.56
C CYS A 401 -6.19 -4.34 8.02
N ILE A 402 -7.00 -3.38 8.49
CA ILE A 402 -7.64 -3.45 9.81
C ILE A 402 -9.05 -4.00 9.59
N GLY A 403 -9.23 -5.29 9.82
CA GLY A 403 -10.52 -5.97 9.71
C GLY A 403 -11.50 -5.49 10.78
N LEU A 404 -12.79 -5.47 10.42
CA LEU A 404 -13.88 -5.09 11.29
C LEU A 404 -14.74 -6.30 11.61
N LYS A 405 -14.91 -6.55 12.91
CA LYS A 405 -15.90 -7.49 13.40
C LYS A 405 -17.28 -7.04 12.90
N ALA A 406 -18.02 -7.99 12.33
CA ALA A 406 -19.37 -7.77 11.86
C ALA A 406 -20.25 -7.37 13.05
N VAL A 407 -21.14 -6.41 12.82
CA VAL A 407 -22.16 -6.08 13.81
C VAL A 407 -23.02 -7.32 14.03
N THR A 408 -23.36 -7.59 15.29
CA THR A 408 -24.29 -8.66 15.65
C THR A 408 -25.67 -8.11 15.92
N THR A 409 -26.69 -8.83 15.48
CA THR A 409 -28.08 -8.63 15.89
C THR A 409 -28.63 -9.97 16.40
N THR A 410 -29.28 -9.96 17.55
CA THR A 410 -29.82 -11.16 18.18
C THR A 410 -31.32 -11.19 17.99
N TRP A 411 -31.86 -12.33 17.58
CA TRP A 411 -33.29 -12.54 17.53
C TRP A 411 -33.87 -12.56 18.95
N THR A 412 -34.80 -11.66 19.23
CA THR A 412 -35.48 -11.54 20.53
C THR A 412 -36.85 -12.21 20.53
N GLY A 413 -37.52 -12.28 19.37
CA GLY A 413 -38.86 -12.85 19.24
C GLY A 413 -39.97 -12.08 19.98
N THR A 414 -39.69 -10.83 20.39
CA THR A 414 -40.54 -10.07 21.32
C THR A 414 -41.92 -9.74 20.75
N LEU A 415 -42.05 -9.53 19.44
CA LEU A 415 -43.33 -9.17 18.82
C LEU A 415 -44.27 -10.37 18.62
N ASN A 416 -43.78 -11.60 18.84
CA ASN A 416 -44.54 -12.84 18.72
C ASN A 416 -45.34 -12.99 17.38
N ASN A 417 -44.83 -12.41 16.30
CA ASN A 417 -45.43 -12.49 14.96
C ASN A 417 -44.67 -13.44 14.02
N GLY A 418 -43.53 -13.96 14.45
CA GLY A 418 -42.67 -14.85 13.66
C GLY A 418 -42.08 -14.21 12.39
N ASP A 419 -42.20 -12.89 12.22
CA ASP A 419 -41.78 -12.18 11.01
C ASP A 419 -40.30 -11.79 11.09
N TRP A 420 -39.48 -12.40 10.22
CA TRP A 420 -38.05 -12.09 10.12
C TRP A 420 -37.78 -10.60 9.87
N ASN A 421 -38.63 -9.92 9.09
CA ASN A 421 -38.39 -8.54 8.67
C ASN A 421 -38.87 -7.50 9.69
N ALA A 422 -39.48 -7.93 10.79
CA ALA A 422 -39.93 -7.01 11.82
C ALA A 422 -38.75 -6.58 12.71
N THR A 423 -38.34 -5.31 12.59
CA THR A 423 -37.22 -4.72 13.34
C THR A 423 -37.31 -4.97 14.86
N GLY A 424 -38.51 -4.98 15.44
CA GLY A 424 -38.71 -5.23 16.88
C GLY A 424 -38.41 -6.66 17.35
N ASN A 425 -38.23 -7.62 16.42
CA ASN A 425 -37.74 -8.96 16.76
C ASN A 425 -36.21 -9.05 16.83
N TRP A 426 -35.50 -7.95 16.60
CA TRP A 426 -34.05 -7.92 16.52
C TRP A 426 -33.46 -6.89 17.47
N SER A 427 -32.40 -7.29 18.20
CA SER A 427 -31.75 -6.40 19.16
C SER A 427 -31.05 -5.20 18.53
N ASN A 428 -30.67 -5.31 17.25
CA ASN A 428 -29.94 -4.26 16.54
C ASN A 428 -30.38 -4.18 15.06
N GLY A 429 -31.69 -4.18 14.84
CA GLY A 429 -32.30 -4.15 13.52
C GLY A 429 -32.20 -5.47 12.75
N VAL A 430 -32.94 -5.53 11.64
CA VAL A 430 -33.00 -6.72 10.77
C VAL A 430 -31.61 -6.98 10.18
N PRO A 431 -31.08 -8.22 10.25
CA PRO A 431 -29.78 -8.54 9.67
C PRO A 431 -29.80 -8.34 8.14
N ASN A 432 -28.61 -8.14 7.59
CA ASN A 432 -28.36 -8.05 6.16
C ASN A 432 -26.98 -8.67 5.85
N THR A 433 -26.53 -8.60 4.60
CA THR A 433 -25.26 -9.19 4.12
C THR A 433 -23.99 -8.72 4.86
N SER A 434 -24.06 -7.70 5.72
CA SER A 434 -22.96 -7.21 6.55
C SER A 434 -23.10 -7.51 8.06
N ILE A 435 -24.27 -7.98 8.50
CA ILE A 435 -24.62 -8.20 9.91
C ILE A 435 -24.69 -9.71 10.20
N LYS A 436 -24.11 -10.13 11.32
CA LYS A 436 -24.25 -11.49 11.86
C LYS A 436 -25.54 -11.61 12.66
N ALA A 437 -26.36 -12.60 12.36
CA ALA A 437 -27.56 -12.90 13.14
C ALA A 437 -27.27 -13.97 14.21
N ILE A 438 -27.81 -13.80 15.42
CA ILE A 438 -27.68 -14.76 16.53
C ILE A 438 -29.06 -15.23 16.97
N PHE A 439 -29.23 -16.55 17.07
CA PHE A 439 -30.39 -17.20 17.67
C PHE A 439 -29.96 -17.89 18.94
N ASN A 440 -30.42 -17.39 20.08
CA ASN A 440 -30.10 -17.95 21.40
C ASN A 440 -31.29 -18.73 21.98
N SER A 441 -31.06 -19.44 23.08
CA SER A 441 -32.09 -20.23 23.77
C SER A 441 -33.08 -19.41 24.60
N VAL A 442 -32.90 -18.08 24.69
CA VAL A 442 -33.77 -17.21 25.50
C VAL A 442 -35.03 -16.84 24.73
N ALA A 443 -34.94 -16.73 23.40
CA ALA A 443 -36.10 -16.49 22.56
C ALA A 443 -37.05 -17.70 22.59
N THR A 444 -38.34 -17.44 22.83
CA THR A 444 -39.38 -18.48 22.86
C THR A 444 -40.12 -18.60 21.53
N ASN A 445 -40.07 -17.56 20.68
CA ASN A 445 -40.74 -17.52 19.39
C ASN A 445 -39.71 -17.27 18.29
N PHE A 446 -39.40 -18.28 17.49
CA PHE A 446 -38.47 -18.17 16.37
C PHE A 446 -39.17 -17.73 15.07
N PRO A 447 -38.43 -17.24 14.07
CA PRO A 447 -39.01 -16.85 12.79
C PRO A 447 -39.78 -18.00 12.12
N THR A 448 -40.97 -17.70 11.62
CA THR A 448 -41.83 -18.65 10.89
C THR A 448 -42.36 -18.08 9.57
N THR A 449 -42.33 -16.75 9.40
CA THR A 449 -42.80 -16.04 8.21
C THR A 449 -41.70 -15.11 7.67
N ASN A 450 -41.78 -14.83 6.37
CA ASN A 450 -40.85 -13.93 5.65
C ASN A 450 -39.36 -14.27 5.82
N ILE A 451 -39.02 -15.54 6.07
CA ILE A 451 -37.63 -15.99 6.16
C ILE A 451 -36.98 -15.80 4.78
N PRO A 452 -35.96 -14.94 4.66
CA PRO A 452 -35.35 -14.60 3.38
C PRO A 452 -34.70 -15.82 2.71
N THR A 453 -34.83 -15.90 1.38
CA THR A 453 -34.14 -16.91 0.55
C THR A 453 -32.77 -16.42 0.07
N SER A 454 -32.52 -15.11 0.10
CA SER A 454 -31.21 -14.53 -0.21
C SER A 454 -30.95 -13.23 0.58
N ASN A 455 -29.67 -12.90 0.74
CA ASN A 455 -29.19 -11.64 1.34
C ASN A 455 -29.66 -11.38 2.79
N ALA A 456 -29.94 -12.45 3.54
CA ALA A 456 -30.53 -12.43 4.87
C ALA A 456 -29.62 -11.88 5.97
N ALA A 457 -28.40 -12.42 6.04
CA ALA A 457 -27.41 -12.15 7.05
C ALA A 457 -26.03 -12.45 6.45
N ALA A 458 -24.97 -11.81 6.95
CA ALA A 458 -23.62 -12.17 6.56
C ALA A 458 -23.30 -13.64 6.94
N THR A 459 -23.75 -14.04 8.14
CA THR A 459 -23.84 -15.41 8.63
C THR A 459 -24.90 -15.51 9.71
N ILE A 460 -25.25 -16.74 10.11
CA ILE A 460 -26.10 -17.04 11.25
C ILE A 460 -25.35 -17.92 12.24
N GLU A 461 -25.46 -17.59 13.52
CA GLU A 461 -25.14 -18.49 14.63
C GLU A 461 -26.42 -18.94 15.34
N ILE A 462 -26.63 -20.25 15.42
CA ILE A 462 -27.72 -20.88 16.16
C ILE A 462 -27.10 -21.54 17.38
N GLN A 463 -27.36 -21.00 18.56
CA GLN A 463 -26.76 -21.46 19.81
C GLN A 463 -27.51 -22.68 20.35
N GLY A 464 -26.86 -23.42 21.26
CA GLY A 464 -27.48 -24.56 21.93
C GLY A 464 -28.81 -24.20 22.58
N GLY A 465 -29.83 -25.02 22.36
CA GLY A 465 -31.19 -24.79 22.85
C GLY A 465 -32.09 -23.95 21.94
N ALA A 466 -31.54 -23.26 20.92
CA ALA A 466 -32.35 -22.60 19.91
C ALA A 466 -32.84 -23.59 18.83
N THR A 467 -34.07 -23.38 18.32
CA THR A 467 -34.62 -24.16 17.20
C THR A 467 -35.09 -23.22 16.11
N LEU A 468 -34.48 -23.29 14.93
CA LEU A 468 -34.78 -22.42 13.81
C LEU A 468 -35.26 -23.23 12.60
N VAL A 469 -36.32 -22.78 11.94
CA VAL A 469 -36.78 -23.36 10.68
C VAL A 469 -36.10 -22.61 9.53
N LEU A 470 -35.35 -23.29 8.66
CA LEU A 470 -34.69 -22.68 7.51
C LEU A 470 -35.09 -23.37 6.21
N PRO A 471 -35.49 -22.63 5.16
CA PRO A 471 -35.70 -23.22 3.84
C PRO A 471 -34.38 -23.71 3.24
N THR A 472 -34.40 -24.77 2.42
CA THR A 472 -33.20 -25.25 1.72
C THR A 472 -32.55 -24.19 0.81
N THR A 473 -33.34 -23.23 0.34
CA THR A 473 -32.88 -22.11 -0.48
C THR A 473 -32.24 -20.99 0.34
N PHE A 474 -32.20 -21.07 1.67
CA PHE A 474 -31.57 -20.06 2.52
C PHE A 474 -30.08 -19.93 2.20
N THR A 475 -29.60 -18.70 2.00
CA THR A 475 -28.21 -18.43 1.59
C THR A 475 -27.55 -17.38 2.47
N THR A 476 -26.27 -17.60 2.82
CA THR A 476 -25.39 -16.65 3.53
C THR A 476 -24.05 -16.58 2.82
N ALA A 477 -23.36 -15.45 2.96
CA ALA A 477 -22.02 -15.26 2.38
C ALA A 477 -20.95 -16.11 3.09
N VAL A 478 -21.18 -16.41 4.37
CA VAL A 478 -20.31 -17.25 5.22
C VAL A 478 -21.13 -18.41 5.78
N PRO A 479 -20.60 -19.65 5.84
CA PRO A 479 -21.34 -20.82 6.32
C PRO A 479 -22.01 -20.60 7.68
N ILE A 480 -23.21 -21.18 7.84
CA ILE A 480 -23.98 -21.13 9.09
C ILE A 480 -23.21 -21.87 10.20
N THR A 481 -23.22 -21.33 11.42
CA THR A 481 -22.77 -22.05 12.61
C THR A 481 -23.98 -22.57 13.37
N ASN A 482 -24.17 -23.89 13.39
CA ASN A 482 -25.28 -24.56 14.05
C ASN A 482 -24.80 -25.35 15.27
N ASN A 483 -25.14 -24.87 16.47
CA ASN A 483 -25.00 -25.55 17.75
C ASN A 483 -26.35 -25.84 18.41
N GLY A 484 -27.46 -25.39 17.81
CA GLY A 484 -28.84 -25.71 18.21
C GLY A 484 -29.49 -26.72 17.27
N THR A 485 -30.74 -26.48 16.90
CA THR A 485 -31.48 -27.30 15.93
C THR A 485 -31.91 -26.46 14.74
N ILE A 486 -31.63 -26.95 13.53
CA ILE A 486 -32.22 -26.44 12.29
C ILE A 486 -33.26 -27.43 11.81
N GLU A 487 -34.53 -27.03 11.75
CA GLU A 487 -35.53 -27.76 10.96
C GLU A 487 -35.36 -27.35 9.48
N VAL A 488 -35.02 -28.33 8.65
CA VAL A 488 -34.77 -28.11 7.21
C VAL A 488 -36.11 -28.09 6.47
N LYS A 489 -36.59 -26.93 6.05
CA LYS A 489 -37.87 -26.79 5.35
C LYS A 489 -37.68 -26.87 3.84
N GLY A 490 -38.55 -27.59 3.14
CA GLY A 490 -38.55 -27.63 1.67
C GLY A 490 -38.99 -28.97 1.11
N THR A 491 -38.89 -29.11 -0.21
CA THR A 491 -39.21 -30.34 -0.94
C THR A 491 -38.00 -30.77 -1.77
N GLY A 492 -38.02 -32.01 -2.29
CA GLY A 492 -36.97 -32.53 -3.16
C GLY A 492 -35.72 -32.96 -2.39
N ASN A 493 -34.56 -32.46 -2.84
CA ASN A 493 -33.24 -32.88 -2.35
C ASN A 493 -32.64 -31.85 -1.40
N PHE A 494 -32.13 -32.31 -0.26
CA PHE A 494 -31.18 -31.54 0.54
C PHE A 494 -29.76 -31.71 -0.01
N VAL A 495 -29.17 -30.61 -0.45
CA VAL A 495 -27.79 -30.50 -0.99
C VAL A 495 -26.93 -29.58 -0.12
N GLY A 496 -27.39 -29.20 1.07
CA GLY A 496 -26.86 -28.10 1.86
C GLY A 496 -27.72 -26.84 1.74
N PHE A 497 -27.30 -25.78 2.43
CA PHE A 497 -27.86 -24.43 2.30
C PHE A 497 -27.04 -23.64 1.28
N GLY A 498 -27.64 -22.68 0.59
CA GLY A 498 -26.93 -21.84 -0.37
C GLY A 498 -27.32 -22.10 -1.84
N ASN A 499 -26.54 -21.48 -2.72
CA ASN A 499 -26.48 -21.76 -4.16
C ASN A 499 -25.06 -22.21 -4.49
N ASN A 500 -24.89 -23.08 -5.49
CA ASN A 500 -23.61 -23.69 -5.89
C ASN A 500 -22.38 -22.73 -5.75
N PRO A 501 -21.38 -23.05 -4.92
CA PRO A 501 -21.25 -24.26 -4.10
C PRO A 501 -22.18 -24.24 -2.87
N TYR A 502 -22.90 -25.33 -2.65
CA TYR A 502 -23.73 -25.49 -1.47
C TYR A 502 -22.87 -25.67 -0.22
N THR A 503 -23.34 -25.13 0.91
CA THR A 503 -22.62 -25.16 2.19
C THR A 503 -23.41 -25.94 3.22
N VAL A 504 -22.73 -26.85 3.92
CA VAL A 504 -23.26 -27.47 5.13
C VAL A 504 -22.93 -26.58 6.33
N PRO A 505 -23.82 -26.49 7.33
CA PRO A 505 -23.49 -25.76 8.55
C PRO A 505 -22.28 -26.36 9.25
N ASN A 506 -21.51 -25.49 9.90
CA ASN A 506 -20.50 -25.88 10.87
C ASN A 506 -21.15 -26.07 12.26
N GLY A 507 -20.37 -26.53 13.24
CA GLY A 507 -20.83 -26.70 14.62
C GLY A 507 -21.35 -28.11 14.93
N THR A 508 -21.91 -28.28 16.11
CA THR A 508 -22.27 -29.60 16.68
C THR A 508 -23.77 -29.84 16.85
N GLY A 509 -24.59 -28.88 16.40
CA GLY A 509 -26.05 -28.93 16.48
C GLY A 509 -26.68 -29.99 15.58
N THR A 510 -28.00 -29.93 15.44
CA THR A 510 -28.81 -30.94 14.75
C THR A 510 -29.45 -30.36 13.48
N LEU A 511 -29.46 -31.14 12.40
CA LEU A 511 -30.28 -30.94 11.21
C LEU A 511 -31.50 -31.87 11.29
N LYS A 512 -32.69 -31.30 11.49
CA LYS A 512 -33.94 -32.04 11.69
C LYS A 512 -34.75 -32.10 10.40
N PHE A 513 -35.11 -33.31 10.00
CA PHE A 513 -35.92 -33.62 8.85
C PHE A 513 -37.31 -34.07 9.30
N THR A 514 -38.32 -33.23 9.12
CA THR A 514 -39.74 -33.48 9.44
C THR A 514 -40.53 -33.86 8.18
N ALA A 515 -41.84 -34.04 8.29
CA ALA A 515 -42.72 -34.26 7.15
C ALA A 515 -42.71 -33.12 6.12
N ASN A 516 -42.28 -31.91 6.52
CA ASN A 516 -42.17 -30.72 5.67
C ASN A 516 -40.74 -30.47 5.15
N SER A 517 -39.86 -31.48 5.31
CA SER A 517 -38.46 -31.44 4.88
C SER A 517 -38.26 -32.20 3.58
N PRO A 518 -37.14 -31.94 2.87
CA PRO A 518 -36.65 -32.84 1.82
C PRO A 518 -36.64 -34.29 2.32
N ASN A 519 -37.22 -35.19 1.54
CA ASN A 519 -37.21 -36.63 1.84
C ASN A 519 -35.96 -37.32 1.28
N GLN A 520 -35.03 -36.56 0.68
CA GLN A 520 -33.79 -37.07 0.12
C GLN A 520 -32.60 -36.17 0.50
N ILE A 521 -31.45 -36.79 0.79
CA ILE A 521 -30.15 -36.13 0.97
C ILE A 521 -29.27 -36.54 -0.20
N TYR A 522 -28.95 -35.58 -1.07
CA TYR A 522 -28.09 -35.78 -2.23
C TYR A 522 -26.65 -35.48 -1.79
N SER A 523 -25.93 -36.52 -1.39
CA SER A 523 -24.61 -36.41 -0.77
C SER A 523 -23.50 -35.96 -1.74
N ALA A 524 -23.66 -36.17 -3.06
CA ALA A 524 -22.61 -35.84 -4.02
C ALA A 524 -22.32 -34.33 -4.17
N TYR A 525 -23.23 -33.47 -3.73
CA TYR A 525 -23.02 -32.01 -3.66
C TYR A 525 -22.47 -31.54 -2.30
N LEU A 526 -22.41 -32.43 -1.29
CA LEU A 526 -21.87 -32.14 0.03
C LEU A 526 -20.35 -32.35 -0.04
N THR A 527 -19.67 -31.44 -0.74
CA THR A 527 -18.25 -31.54 -1.12
C THR A 527 -17.26 -31.43 0.05
N ASN A 528 -17.72 -31.12 1.26
CA ASN A 528 -16.90 -31.14 2.47
C ASN A 528 -16.85 -32.56 3.07
N SER A 529 -15.64 -33.00 3.41
CA SER A 529 -15.29 -34.37 3.80
C SER A 529 -16.14 -35.02 4.89
N THR A 530 -16.88 -34.27 5.71
CA THR A 530 -17.79 -34.76 6.77
C THR A 530 -18.76 -33.66 7.23
N ILE A 531 -20.06 -33.96 7.37
CA ILE A 531 -21.04 -33.06 8.00
C ILE A 531 -20.85 -33.09 9.53
N PRO A 532 -20.48 -32.00 10.20
CA PRO A 532 -20.18 -32.04 11.64
C PRO A 532 -21.44 -32.13 12.52
N ASN A 533 -22.59 -31.69 12.03
CA ASN A 533 -23.87 -31.73 12.73
C ASN A 533 -24.42 -33.15 12.89
N SER A 534 -25.29 -33.32 13.89
CA SER A 534 -26.17 -34.50 13.98
C SER A 534 -27.30 -34.39 12.97
N ILE A 535 -27.89 -35.53 12.58
CA ILE A 535 -29.14 -35.56 11.81
C ILE A 535 -30.27 -36.15 12.66
N GLU A 536 -31.42 -35.50 12.68
CA GLU A 536 -32.65 -36.01 13.31
C GLU A 536 -33.67 -36.38 12.23
N ILE A 537 -34.10 -37.64 12.22
CA ILE A 537 -35.17 -38.14 11.37
C ILE A 537 -36.46 -38.09 12.17
N ALA A 538 -37.29 -37.12 11.84
CA ALA A 538 -38.62 -36.90 12.40
C ALA A 538 -39.69 -36.93 11.30
N ASN A 539 -39.37 -37.50 10.13
CA ASN A 539 -40.27 -37.64 8.99
C ASN A 539 -40.84 -39.07 8.98
N PRO A 540 -42.15 -39.28 9.22
CA PRO A 540 -42.74 -40.62 9.25
C PRO A 540 -42.56 -41.42 7.95
N SER A 541 -42.46 -40.73 6.81
CA SER A 541 -42.21 -41.34 5.50
C SER A 541 -40.75 -41.73 5.28
N GLY A 542 -39.86 -41.30 6.18
CA GLY A 542 -38.42 -41.52 6.11
C GLY A 542 -37.66 -40.51 5.22
N VAL A 543 -36.34 -40.64 5.24
CA VAL A 543 -35.39 -39.84 4.46
C VAL A 543 -34.41 -40.78 3.75
N THR A 544 -34.06 -40.49 2.50
CA THR A 544 -33.16 -41.32 1.69
C THR A 544 -31.83 -40.62 1.39
N ILE A 545 -30.71 -41.23 1.73
CA ILE A 545 -29.36 -40.85 1.28
C ILE A 545 -29.11 -41.48 -0.08
N PHE A 546 -28.68 -40.70 -1.07
CA PHE A 546 -28.41 -41.22 -2.41
C PHE A 546 -27.31 -40.44 -3.15
N ASN A 547 -26.81 -41.09 -4.21
CA ASN A 547 -25.84 -40.59 -5.20
C ASN A 547 -24.38 -40.47 -4.74
N SER A 548 -24.09 -40.64 -3.46
CA SER A 548 -22.75 -40.94 -2.95
C SER A 548 -22.81 -41.36 -1.48
N ASP A 549 -21.69 -41.76 -0.91
CA ASP A 549 -21.55 -41.95 0.53
C ASP A 549 -21.83 -40.65 1.31
N LEU A 550 -22.45 -40.76 2.48
CA LEU A 550 -22.61 -39.64 3.40
C LEU A 550 -21.63 -39.77 4.56
N ASN A 551 -20.71 -38.82 4.71
CA ASN A 551 -19.83 -38.75 5.87
C ASN A 551 -20.44 -37.85 6.95
N LEU A 552 -20.69 -38.39 8.13
CA LEU A 552 -21.33 -37.70 9.26
C LEU A 552 -20.42 -37.70 10.50
N GLY A 553 -20.20 -36.53 11.09
CA GLY A 553 -19.43 -36.31 12.32
C GLY A 553 -20.31 -36.18 13.56
N GLY A 554 -21.61 -35.93 13.38
CA GLY A 554 -22.60 -35.94 14.46
C GLY A 554 -23.33 -37.26 14.61
N SER A 555 -24.32 -37.26 15.52
CA SER A 555 -25.17 -38.42 15.81
C SER A 555 -26.32 -38.56 14.81
N VAL A 556 -26.90 -39.76 14.74
CA VAL A 556 -28.21 -39.98 14.10
C VAL A 556 -29.25 -40.09 15.20
N ILE A 557 -30.33 -39.32 15.09
CA ILE A 557 -31.41 -39.27 16.09
C ILE A 557 -32.70 -39.65 15.38
N PHE A 558 -33.43 -40.62 15.91
CA PHE A 558 -34.73 -41.02 15.41
C PHE A 558 -35.83 -40.53 16.35
N THR A 559 -36.73 -39.73 15.79
CA THR A 559 -37.99 -39.32 16.43
C THR A 559 -39.18 -39.98 15.71
N SER A 560 -39.11 -40.13 14.38
CA SER A 560 -40.00 -41.00 13.61
C SER A 560 -39.43 -41.33 12.22
N GLY A 561 -39.84 -42.48 11.66
CA GLY A 561 -39.51 -42.89 10.30
C GLY A 561 -38.09 -43.44 10.13
N LYS A 562 -37.76 -43.83 8.89
CA LYS A 562 -36.53 -44.57 8.56
C LYS A 562 -35.50 -43.69 7.86
N LEU A 563 -34.22 -44.00 8.04
CA LEU A 563 -33.14 -43.46 7.22
C LEU A 563 -32.71 -44.51 6.20
N THR A 564 -33.11 -44.36 4.94
CA THR A 564 -32.73 -45.27 3.87
C THR A 564 -31.41 -44.84 3.25
N VAL A 565 -30.44 -45.74 3.16
CA VAL A 565 -29.21 -45.56 2.38
C VAL A 565 -29.41 -46.32 1.06
N ALA A 566 -29.45 -45.59 -0.05
CA ALA A 566 -29.69 -46.19 -1.36
C ALA A 566 -28.57 -47.18 -1.74
N SER A 567 -28.92 -48.15 -2.60
CA SER A 567 -27.99 -49.20 -3.04
C SER A 567 -26.72 -48.62 -3.63
N GLY A 568 -25.57 -49.17 -3.25
CA GLY A 568 -24.24 -48.73 -3.69
C GLY A 568 -23.61 -47.62 -2.84
N TYR A 569 -24.30 -47.13 -1.81
CA TYR A 569 -23.81 -46.07 -0.92
C TYR A 569 -23.76 -46.51 0.54
N THR A 570 -23.02 -45.75 1.35
CA THR A 570 -22.84 -46.00 2.78
C THR A 570 -23.02 -44.73 3.61
N LEU A 571 -23.71 -44.85 4.75
CA LEU A 571 -23.65 -43.84 5.81
C LEU A 571 -22.38 -44.07 6.65
N ASN A 572 -21.41 -43.18 6.55
CA ASN A 572 -20.15 -43.25 7.27
C ASN A 572 -20.15 -42.31 8.48
N MET A 573 -20.35 -42.83 9.69
CA MET A 573 -20.21 -42.07 10.94
C MET A 573 -18.72 -41.99 11.33
N LYS A 574 -18.11 -40.81 11.14
CA LYS A 574 -16.66 -40.58 11.28
C LYS A 574 -16.21 -40.25 12.71
N ASN A 575 -17.11 -39.76 13.56
CA ASN A 575 -16.82 -39.47 14.96
C ASN A 575 -17.12 -40.68 15.84
N PRO A 576 -16.13 -41.26 16.55
CA PRO A 576 -16.36 -42.45 17.38
C PRO A 576 -17.25 -42.20 18.60
N ASN A 577 -17.47 -40.93 18.97
CA ASN A 577 -18.36 -40.53 20.07
C ASN A 577 -19.79 -40.19 19.61
N ALA A 578 -20.06 -40.18 18.30
CA ALA A 578 -21.42 -40.00 17.79
C ALA A 578 -22.29 -41.22 18.14
N ALA A 579 -23.57 -41.03 18.41
CA ALA A 579 -24.51 -42.10 18.76
C ALA A 579 -25.58 -42.30 17.69
N ILE A 580 -26.29 -43.43 17.74
CA ILE A 580 -27.56 -43.59 17.05
C ILE A 580 -28.62 -43.75 18.15
N ASN A 581 -29.51 -42.77 18.27
CA ASN A 581 -30.47 -42.68 19.38
C ASN A 581 -31.91 -42.78 18.86
N GLY A 582 -32.83 -43.27 19.70
CA GLY A 582 -34.27 -43.29 19.42
C GLY A 582 -34.72 -44.38 18.44
N ALA A 583 -33.87 -45.37 18.18
CA ALA A 583 -34.21 -46.46 17.28
C ALA A 583 -35.35 -47.35 17.82
N SER A 584 -36.21 -47.81 16.93
CA SER A 584 -37.36 -48.69 17.22
C SER A 584 -37.73 -49.53 15.99
N SER A 585 -38.73 -50.40 16.11
CA SER A 585 -39.24 -51.19 14.96
C SER A 585 -39.80 -50.34 13.82
N SER A 586 -40.14 -49.07 14.07
CA SER A 586 -40.63 -48.12 13.07
C SER A 586 -39.61 -47.02 12.72
N ALA A 587 -38.47 -46.97 13.42
CA ALA A 587 -37.43 -45.98 13.21
C ALA A 587 -36.03 -46.58 13.29
N TYR A 588 -35.43 -46.83 12.13
CA TYR A 588 -34.15 -47.52 11.98
C TYR A 588 -33.51 -47.16 10.64
N ILE A 589 -32.28 -47.63 10.42
CA ILE A 589 -31.53 -47.40 9.18
C ILE A 589 -31.82 -48.54 8.21
N VAL A 590 -32.18 -48.26 6.96
CA VAL A 590 -32.29 -49.29 5.91
C VAL A 590 -31.08 -49.16 4.99
N GLY A 591 -30.15 -50.11 5.03
CA GLY A 591 -28.97 -50.12 4.13
C GLY A 591 -27.64 -50.17 4.88
N ASN A 592 -26.57 -49.67 4.24
CA ASN A 592 -25.21 -49.79 4.77
C ASN A 592 -24.84 -48.64 5.70
N VAL A 593 -24.33 -48.98 6.89
CA VAL A 593 -23.78 -48.02 7.85
C VAL A 593 -22.40 -48.46 8.32
N ASN A 594 -21.44 -47.55 8.27
CA ASN A 594 -20.10 -47.70 8.83
C ASN A 594 -19.98 -46.78 10.05
N ARG A 595 -19.39 -47.30 11.12
CA ARG A 595 -19.09 -46.51 12.32
C ARG A 595 -17.60 -46.56 12.62
N THR A 596 -17.02 -45.39 12.85
CA THR A 596 -15.73 -45.27 13.52
C THR A 596 -15.94 -45.60 14.99
N VAL A 597 -15.02 -46.35 15.59
CA VAL A 597 -15.13 -46.83 16.98
C VAL A 597 -13.83 -46.54 17.74
N ASN A 598 -13.95 -46.34 19.04
CA ASN A 598 -12.82 -46.29 19.97
C ASN A 598 -12.35 -47.71 20.31
N THR A 599 -11.20 -47.83 20.98
CA THR A 599 -10.68 -49.11 21.48
C THR A 599 -11.60 -49.80 22.50
N SER A 600 -12.53 -49.05 23.10
CA SER A 600 -13.56 -49.55 24.01
C SER A 600 -14.86 -48.75 23.83
N GLY A 601 -16.01 -49.42 23.86
CA GLY A 601 -17.33 -48.80 23.82
C GLY A 601 -18.43 -49.77 23.40
N THR A 602 -19.68 -49.39 23.62
CA THR A 602 -20.86 -50.11 23.13
C THR A 602 -21.45 -49.36 21.93
N TYR A 603 -21.61 -50.05 20.80
CA TYR A 603 -22.06 -49.45 19.56
C TYR A 603 -23.36 -50.11 19.08
N GLN A 604 -24.39 -49.30 18.85
CA GLN A 604 -25.66 -49.76 18.32
C GLN A 604 -25.72 -49.60 16.80
N PHE A 605 -26.25 -50.62 16.15
CA PHE A 605 -26.50 -50.70 14.71
C PHE A 605 -27.97 -51.08 14.49
N PRO A 606 -28.89 -50.10 14.55
CA PRO A 606 -30.30 -50.35 14.32
C PRO A 606 -30.55 -50.38 12.80
N VAL A 607 -30.18 -51.49 12.17
CA VAL A 607 -30.31 -51.74 10.73
C VAL A 607 -31.40 -52.77 10.46
#